data_AF-A0A6J7AER6-F1
#
_entry.id   AF-A0A6J7AER6-F1
#
_cell.length_a   1.000
_cell.length_b   1.000
_cell.length_c   1.000
_cell.angle_alpha   90.00
_cell.angle_beta   90.00
_cell.angle_gamma   90.00
#
_symmetry.space_group_name_H-M   'P 1'
#
loop_
_entity.id
_entity.type
_entity.pdbx_description
1 polymer ?
#
loop_
_entity_poly.entity_id
_entity_poly.type
_entity_poly.pdbx_seq_one_letter_code
_entity_poly.pdbx_strand_id
1 'polypeptide(L)'
;MDLGCGHAYLTFAAHQYLRKLGLPIHVVGIDVREESRIRNQAIASNLGVNSSIEFRAEEISKTTLNGADVVIALHACDTATDDAIAWAINNEAKLLLIAPCCHHDLQVQMQTIPEPWQLLARHGLMKERLGDLITDALRVQILKLSGYRTEVIEFVGDEHTPRNLMIRAIRTGATPDSLEVARYHEMLALWNVIPALEKRINLHKGVEQ
;
A
#
# COMPACT_ATOMS: atom_id res chain seq x y z
N MET A 1 7.14 6.98 -7.13
CA MET A 1 5.74 7.40 -7.18
C MET A 1 5.19 7.45 -5.77
N ASP A 2 4.44 8.50 -5.46
CA ASP A 2 3.72 8.66 -4.19
C ASP A 2 2.21 8.61 -4.48
N LEU A 3 1.57 7.52 -4.08
CA LEU A 3 0.19 7.18 -4.42
C LEU A 3 -0.72 7.52 -3.22
N GLY A 4 -1.56 8.57 -3.39
CA GLY A 4 -2.31 9.16 -2.29
C GLY A 4 -1.53 10.28 -1.57
N CYS A 5 -0.83 11.12 -2.33
CA CYS A 5 0.19 12.02 -1.77
C CYS A 5 -0.38 13.19 -0.92
N GLY A 6 -1.67 13.53 -1.02
CA GLY A 6 -2.30 14.57 -0.21
C GLY A 6 -1.57 15.92 -0.26
N HIS A 7 -1.05 16.36 0.89
CA HIS A 7 -0.29 17.62 1.01
C HIS A 7 1.17 17.51 0.55
N ALA A 8 1.62 16.33 0.15
CA ALA A 8 2.92 16.06 -0.44
C ALA A 8 4.15 16.42 0.41
N TYR A 9 3.99 16.60 1.73
CA TYR A 9 5.13 16.88 2.62
C TYR A 9 6.21 15.80 2.52
N LEU A 10 5.81 14.54 2.55
CA LEU A 10 6.72 13.42 2.36
C LEU A 10 7.29 13.39 0.94
N THR A 11 6.46 13.64 -0.08
CA THR A 11 6.89 13.69 -1.47
C THR A 11 8.05 14.66 -1.66
N PHE A 12 7.91 15.89 -1.12
CA PHE A 12 8.97 16.91 -1.16
C PHE A 12 10.18 16.53 -0.30
N ALA A 13 9.97 15.98 0.90
CA ALA A 13 11.06 15.56 1.78
C ALA A 13 11.90 14.44 1.16
N ALA A 14 11.25 13.41 0.60
CA ALA A 14 11.90 12.30 -0.09
C ALA A 14 12.62 12.78 -1.35
N HIS A 15 11.99 13.65 -2.14
CA HIS A 15 12.60 14.28 -3.31
C HIS A 15 13.88 15.02 -2.94
N GLN A 16 13.83 15.93 -1.96
CA GLN A 16 15.00 16.71 -1.54
C GLN A 16 16.09 15.83 -0.93
N TYR A 17 15.72 14.83 -0.14
CA TYR A 17 16.69 13.89 0.45
C TYR A 17 17.45 13.11 -0.63
N LEU A 18 16.73 12.50 -1.58
CA LEU A 18 17.33 11.71 -2.65
C LEU A 18 18.15 12.57 -3.61
N ARG A 19 17.70 13.80 -3.91
CA ARG A 19 18.50 14.77 -4.67
C ARG A 19 19.79 15.14 -3.96
N LYS A 20 19.76 15.34 -2.64
CA LYS A 20 20.94 15.65 -1.83
C LYS A 20 21.97 14.52 -1.85
N LEU A 21 21.52 13.28 -2.01
CA LEU A 21 22.40 12.11 -2.23
C LEU A 21 22.98 12.04 -3.66
N GLY A 22 22.63 12.99 -4.55
CA GLY A 22 23.13 13.03 -5.93
C GLY A 22 22.42 12.05 -6.88
N LEU A 23 21.29 11.47 -6.47
CA LEU A 23 20.55 10.53 -7.31
C LEU A 23 19.73 11.26 -8.39
N PRO A 24 19.75 10.78 -9.65
CA PRO A 24 18.87 11.29 -10.69
C PRO A 24 17.45 10.77 -10.42
N ILE A 25 16.59 11.62 -9.87
CA ILE A 25 15.22 11.24 -9.49
C ILE A 25 14.18 12.02 -10.28
N HIS A 26 13.05 11.35 -10.50
CA HIS A 26 11.78 11.96 -10.89
C HIS A 26 10.70 11.46 -9.95
N VAL A 27 9.95 12.37 -9.35
CA VAL A 27 8.90 12.03 -8.38
C VAL A 27 7.54 12.42 -8.95
N VAL A 28 6.63 11.45 -9.00
CA VAL A 28 5.22 11.69 -9.38
C VAL A 28 4.36 11.48 -8.15
N GLY A 29 3.60 12.51 -7.76
CA GLY A 29 2.56 12.44 -6.74
C GLY A 29 1.17 12.33 -7.37
N ILE A 30 0.41 11.31 -6.97
CA ILE A 30 -0.98 11.09 -7.40
C ILE A 30 -1.92 11.33 -6.22
N ASP A 31 -2.94 12.15 -6.42
CA ASP A 31 -4.04 12.33 -5.47
C ASP A 31 -5.34 12.56 -6.26
N VAL A 32 -6.50 12.20 -5.74
CA VAL A 32 -7.78 12.42 -6.44
C VAL A 32 -8.23 13.89 -6.39
N ARG A 33 -7.72 14.68 -5.45
CA ARG A 33 -8.16 16.06 -5.23
C ARG A 33 -7.39 17.02 -6.12
N GLU A 34 -8.11 17.68 -7.02
CA GLU A 34 -7.56 18.73 -7.88
C GLU A 34 -6.93 19.88 -7.08
N GLU A 35 -7.50 20.23 -5.92
CA GLU A 35 -6.93 21.23 -5.02
C GLU A 35 -5.53 20.84 -4.52
N SER A 36 -5.32 19.55 -4.20
CA SER A 36 -4.01 19.04 -3.80
C SER A 36 -3.00 19.19 -4.94
N ARG A 37 -3.40 18.83 -6.16
CA ARG A 37 -2.55 18.98 -7.36
C ARG A 37 -2.13 20.44 -7.57
N ILE A 38 -3.09 21.37 -7.57
CA ILE A 38 -2.83 22.81 -7.78
C ILE A 38 -1.87 23.34 -6.72
N ARG A 39 -2.16 23.07 -5.45
CA ARG A 39 -1.32 23.51 -4.33
C ARG A 39 0.10 22.96 -4.43
N ASN A 40 0.23 21.66 -4.63
CA ASN A 40 1.54 21.01 -4.66
C ASN A 40 2.35 21.44 -5.89
N GLN A 41 1.71 21.67 -7.04
CA GLN A 41 2.37 22.22 -8.23
C GLN A 41 2.87 23.66 -8.01
N ALA A 42 2.11 24.48 -7.28
CA ALA A 42 2.56 25.82 -6.91
C ALA A 42 3.78 25.78 -5.98
N ILE A 43 3.79 24.86 -5.01
CA ILE A 43 4.95 24.64 -4.12
C ILE A 43 6.17 24.19 -4.93
N ALA A 44 6.01 23.22 -5.84
CA ALA A 44 7.09 22.74 -6.71
C ALA A 44 7.68 23.87 -7.58
N SER A 45 6.83 24.79 -8.05
CA SER A 45 7.24 25.95 -8.84
C SER A 45 8.02 26.96 -8.00
N ASN A 46 7.54 27.26 -6.79
CA ASN A 46 8.24 28.15 -5.86
C ASN A 46 9.60 27.61 -5.41
N LEU A 47 9.75 26.28 -5.34
CA LEU A 47 11.01 25.60 -5.02
C LEU A 47 11.91 25.40 -6.25
N GLY A 48 11.43 25.69 -7.46
CA GLY A 48 12.21 25.53 -8.70
C GLY A 48 12.50 24.07 -9.06
N VAL A 49 11.65 23.12 -8.65
CA VAL A 49 11.90 21.66 -8.81
C VAL A 49 11.02 20.99 -9.87
N ASN A 50 10.21 21.76 -10.61
CA ASN A 50 9.27 21.27 -11.63
C ASN A 50 9.85 20.32 -12.69
N SER A 51 11.17 20.34 -12.92
CA SER A 51 11.84 19.42 -13.84
C SER A 51 11.98 17.98 -13.33
N SER A 52 11.72 17.75 -12.04
CA SER A 52 11.98 16.48 -11.34
C SER A 52 10.87 16.07 -10.37
N ILE A 53 9.79 16.86 -10.31
CA ILE A 53 8.59 16.53 -9.55
C ILE A 53 7.35 17.00 -10.32
N GLU A 54 6.35 16.13 -10.39
CA GLU A 54 5.05 16.42 -10.98
C GLU A 54 3.92 15.89 -10.10
N PHE A 55 2.76 16.54 -10.16
CA PHE A 55 1.56 16.14 -9.44
C PHE A 55 0.39 15.95 -10.40
N ARG A 56 -0.39 14.89 -10.20
CA ARG A 56 -1.59 14.61 -11.01
C ARG A 56 -2.81 14.39 -10.15
N ALA A 57 -3.94 14.90 -10.63
CA ALA A 57 -5.26 14.75 -10.03
C ALA A 57 -5.96 13.56 -10.66
N GLU A 58 -5.66 12.35 -10.17
CA GLU A 58 -6.10 11.09 -10.78
C GLU A 58 -6.45 10.08 -9.69
N GLU A 59 -7.37 9.16 -9.99
CA GLU A 59 -7.54 7.94 -9.20
C GLU A 59 -6.36 7.00 -9.44
N ILE A 60 -5.81 6.42 -8.37
CA ILE A 60 -4.67 5.50 -8.44
C ILE A 60 -4.96 4.33 -9.40
N SER A 61 -6.18 3.79 -9.35
CA SER A 61 -6.63 2.68 -10.20
C SER A 61 -6.80 3.04 -11.68
N LYS A 62 -6.84 4.34 -12.03
CA LYS A 62 -7.05 4.83 -13.40
C LYS A 62 -5.80 5.44 -14.03
N THR A 63 -4.73 5.60 -13.28
CA THR A 63 -3.51 6.22 -13.82
C THR A 63 -2.90 5.33 -14.90
N THR A 64 -2.46 5.94 -16.00
CA THR A 64 -1.84 5.27 -17.16
C THR A 64 -0.32 5.23 -17.09
N LEU A 65 0.24 5.75 -15.97
CA LEU A 65 1.66 5.66 -15.69
C LEU A 65 2.08 4.20 -15.56
N ASN A 66 3.24 3.89 -16.13
CA ASN A 66 3.80 2.55 -16.13
C ASN A 66 5.19 2.56 -15.50
N GLY A 67 5.43 1.58 -14.64
CA GLY A 67 6.73 1.36 -13.98
C GLY A 67 7.07 2.40 -12.90
N ALA A 68 7.70 1.92 -11.82
CA ALA A 68 8.30 2.77 -10.79
C ALA A 68 9.43 2.03 -10.07
N ASP A 69 10.55 2.69 -9.79
CA ASP A 69 11.59 2.10 -8.94
C ASP A 69 11.13 2.01 -7.48
N VAL A 70 10.47 3.07 -7.00
CA VAL A 70 9.95 3.15 -5.63
C VAL A 70 8.51 3.62 -5.65
N VAL A 71 7.64 2.90 -4.95
CA VAL A 71 6.27 3.29 -4.65
C VAL A 71 6.15 3.58 -3.17
N ILE A 72 5.56 4.72 -2.83
CA ILE A 72 5.21 5.11 -1.48
C ILE A 72 3.70 5.29 -1.43
N ALA A 73 3.08 4.80 -0.36
CA ALA A 73 1.67 5.04 -0.07
C ALA A 73 1.51 5.17 1.44
N LEU A 74 1.71 6.39 1.96
CA LEU A 74 1.51 6.68 3.38
C LEU A 74 0.16 7.37 3.54
N HIS A 75 -0.76 6.75 4.26
CA HIS A 75 -2.13 7.24 4.47
C HIS A 75 -3.04 7.23 3.23
N ALA A 76 -2.82 6.32 2.27
CA ALA A 76 -3.84 5.99 1.29
C ALA A 76 -4.98 5.25 2.03
N CYS A 77 -6.00 5.98 2.49
CA CYS A 77 -7.01 5.43 3.42
C CYS A 77 -7.80 4.24 2.83
N ASP A 78 -8.05 3.26 3.70
CA ASP A 78 -8.93 2.11 3.43
C ASP A 78 -8.51 1.39 2.13
N THR A 79 -9.38 1.33 1.14
CA THR A 79 -9.10 0.63 -0.12
C THR A 79 -8.15 1.36 -1.06
N ALA A 80 -7.82 2.63 -0.80
CA ALA A 80 -6.78 3.32 -1.58
C ALA A 80 -5.39 2.71 -1.35
N THR A 81 -5.12 2.14 -0.17
CA THR A 81 -3.90 1.34 0.06
C THR A 81 -3.88 0.13 -0.87
N ASP A 82 -5.02 -0.54 -1.04
CA ASP A 82 -5.14 -1.70 -1.92
C ASP A 82 -5.00 -1.32 -3.41
N ASP A 83 -5.54 -0.16 -3.83
CA ASP A 83 -5.29 0.38 -5.17
C ASP A 83 -3.80 0.68 -5.40
N ALA A 84 -3.11 1.24 -4.39
CA ALA A 84 -1.67 1.53 -4.48
C ALA A 84 -0.82 0.25 -4.58
N ILE A 85 -1.13 -0.76 -3.76
CA ILE A 85 -0.46 -2.07 -3.82
C ILE A 85 -0.73 -2.74 -5.16
N ALA A 86 -1.99 -2.75 -5.63
CA ALA A 86 -2.35 -3.34 -6.91
C ALA A 86 -1.64 -2.66 -8.07
N TRP A 87 -1.60 -1.32 -8.09
CA TRP A 87 -0.86 -0.57 -9.10
C TRP A 87 0.61 -0.95 -9.09
N ALA A 88 1.23 -1.04 -7.91
CA ALA A 88 2.64 -1.39 -7.76
C ALA A 88 2.96 -2.81 -8.27
N ILE A 89 2.11 -3.80 -7.95
CA ILE A 89 2.23 -5.17 -8.44
C ILE A 89 2.07 -5.22 -9.96
N ASN A 90 0.99 -4.62 -10.49
CA ASN A 90 0.68 -4.64 -11.91
C ASN A 90 1.73 -3.90 -12.78
N ASN A 91 2.50 -2.99 -12.17
CA ASN A 91 3.57 -2.23 -12.80
C ASN A 91 4.98 -2.68 -12.37
N GLU A 92 5.09 -3.82 -11.70
CA GLU A 92 6.35 -4.45 -11.31
C GLU A 92 7.30 -3.52 -10.52
N ALA A 93 6.75 -2.66 -9.67
CA ALA A 93 7.54 -1.70 -8.90
C ALA A 93 8.60 -2.41 -8.04
N LYS A 94 9.82 -1.88 -7.97
CA LYS A 94 10.95 -2.59 -7.34
C LYS A 94 10.91 -2.54 -5.81
N LEU A 95 10.52 -1.41 -5.24
CA LEU A 95 10.42 -1.18 -3.79
C LEU A 95 9.08 -0.52 -3.45
N LEU A 96 8.39 -1.03 -2.43
CA LEU A 96 7.17 -0.46 -1.89
C LEU A 96 7.40 -0.11 -0.41
N LEU A 97 6.96 1.08 0.00
CA LEU A 97 6.89 1.54 1.37
C LEU A 97 5.46 2.02 1.66
N ILE A 98 4.72 1.24 2.44
CA ILE A 98 3.28 1.45 2.64
C ILE A 98 3.02 1.58 4.14
N ALA A 99 2.34 2.65 4.55
CA ALA A 99 1.81 2.80 5.90
C ALA A 99 0.28 2.77 5.85
N PRO A 100 -0.33 1.61 6.08
CA PRO A 100 -1.79 1.47 6.15
C PRO A 100 -2.36 2.29 7.30
N CYS A 101 -3.49 2.97 7.09
CA CYS A 101 -4.09 3.83 8.10
C CYS A 101 -5.57 3.54 8.41
N CYS A 102 -6.30 2.88 7.50
CA CYS A 102 -7.70 2.46 7.73
C CYS A 102 -7.94 1.10 7.06
N HIS A 103 -8.90 0.34 7.58
CA HIS A 103 -9.13 -1.07 7.21
C HIS A 103 -10.64 -1.43 7.21
N HIS A 104 -11.48 -0.51 6.75
CA HIS A 104 -12.94 -0.62 6.85
C HIS A 104 -13.50 -1.74 5.97
N ASP A 105 -13.01 -1.89 4.73
CA ASP A 105 -13.52 -2.85 3.75
C ASP A 105 -13.51 -4.29 4.26
N LEU A 106 -12.42 -4.74 4.89
CA LEU A 106 -12.35 -6.10 5.41
C LEU A 106 -13.10 -6.24 6.74
N GLN A 107 -13.04 -5.22 7.59
CA GLN A 107 -13.73 -5.23 8.90
C GLN A 107 -15.24 -5.44 8.76
N VAL A 108 -15.89 -4.84 7.74
CA VAL A 108 -17.34 -5.02 7.52
C VAL A 108 -17.71 -6.41 6.99
N GLN A 109 -16.75 -7.12 6.38
CA GLN A 109 -16.92 -8.51 5.93
C GLN A 109 -16.82 -9.51 7.08
N MET A 110 -16.09 -9.16 8.15
CA MET A 110 -15.90 -9.97 9.37
C MET A 110 -17.15 -9.98 10.28
N GLN A 111 -18.28 -10.41 9.72
CA GLN A 111 -19.56 -10.54 10.41
C GLN A 111 -19.58 -11.75 11.34
N THR A 112 -18.97 -12.86 10.91
CA THR A 112 -18.82 -14.08 11.70
C THR A 112 -17.37 -14.22 12.13
N ILE A 113 -17.14 -14.31 13.43
CA ILE A 113 -15.80 -14.54 13.98
C ILE A 113 -15.63 -16.05 14.21
N PRO A 114 -14.63 -16.70 13.60
CA PRO A 114 -14.39 -18.12 13.76
C PRO A 114 -13.98 -18.44 15.21
N GLU A 115 -14.40 -19.59 15.73
CA GLU A 115 -13.86 -20.10 17.00
C GLU A 115 -12.38 -20.51 16.85
N PRO A 116 -11.53 -20.34 17.88
CA PRO A 116 -11.80 -19.79 19.21
C PRO A 116 -11.64 -18.25 19.31
N TRP A 117 -11.56 -17.54 18.17
CA TRP A 117 -11.20 -16.11 18.12
C TRP A 117 -12.23 -15.18 18.75
N GLN A 118 -13.43 -15.67 19.07
CA GLN A 118 -14.40 -14.97 19.90
C GLN A 118 -13.81 -14.53 21.24
N LEU A 119 -12.81 -15.25 21.77
CA LEU A 119 -12.09 -14.83 22.98
C LEU A 119 -11.50 -13.42 22.85
N LEU A 120 -10.96 -13.07 21.68
CA LEU A 120 -10.39 -11.76 21.38
C LEU A 120 -11.44 -10.77 20.84
N ALA A 121 -12.34 -11.24 19.98
CA ALA A 121 -13.27 -10.36 19.26
C ALA A 121 -14.50 -9.91 20.07
N ARG A 122 -14.68 -10.43 21.30
CA ARG A 122 -15.77 -10.02 22.20
C ARG A 122 -15.75 -8.53 22.57
N HIS A 123 -14.56 -7.92 22.63
CA HIS A 123 -14.42 -6.50 22.92
C HIS A 123 -14.20 -5.71 21.62
N GLY A 124 -15.02 -4.68 21.38
CA GLY A 124 -15.02 -3.93 20.12
C GLY A 124 -13.64 -3.41 19.70
N LEU A 125 -12.89 -2.82 20.64
CA LEU A 125 -11.52 -2.34 20.39
C LEU A 125 -10.55 -3.46 19.96
N MET A 126 -10.66 -4.64 20.59
CA MET A 126 -9.81 -5.78 20.24
C MET A 126 -10.22 -6.39 18.90
N LYS A 127 -11.54 -6.42 18.60
CA LYS A 127 -12.07 -6.84 17.29
C LYS A 127 -11.56 -5.94 16.18
N GLU A 128 -11.60 -4.62 16.37
CA GLU A 128 -11.10 -3.64 15.40
C GLU A 128 -9.61 -3.87 15.12
N ARG A 129 -8.78 -3.93 16.18
CA ARG A 129 -7.34 -4.19 16.05
C ARG A 129 -7.04 -5.52 15.38
N LEU A 130 -7.81 -6.56 15.68
CA LEU A 130 -7.68 -7.85 15.03
C LEU A 130 -8.00 -7.75 13.53
N GLY A 131 -9.05 -7.02 13.16
CA GLY A 131 -9.40 -6.74 11.76
C GLY A 131 -8.30 -5.97 11.02
N ASP A 132 -7.70 -4.97 11.65
CA ASP A 132 -6.56 -4.23 11.10
C ASP A 132 -5.39 -5.16 10.79
N LEU A 133 -5.01 -6.00 11.77
CA LEU A 133 -3.91 -6.96 11.61
C LEU A 133 -4.19 -8.02 10.55
N ILE A 134 -5.42 -8.53 10.47
CA ILE A 134 -5.82 -9.50 9.44
C ILE A 134 -5.74 -8.85 8.05
N THR A 135 -6.20 -7.61 7.93
CA THR A 135 -6.16 -6.88 6.65
C THR A 135 -4.73 -6.67 6.18
N ASP A 136 -3.84 -6.21 7.06
CA ASP A 136 -2.43 -6.00 6.70
C ASP A 136 -1.70 -7.32 6.46
N ALA A 137 -2.03 -8.39 7.20
CA ALA A 137 -1.50 -9.73 6.93
C ALA A 137 -1.91 -10.23 5.53
N LEU A 138 -3.15 -10.03 5.11
CA LEU A 138 -3.61 -10.41 3.76
C LEU A 138 -2.92 -9.58 2.68
N ARG A 139 -2.74 -8.27 2.89
CA ARG A 139 -1.95 -7.40 1.97
C ARG A 139 -0.51 -7.88 1.82
N VAL A 140 0.14 -8.20 2.93
CA VAL A 140 1.50 -8.76 2.97
C VAL A 140 1.56 -10.11 2.26
N GLN A 141 0.58 -10.98 2.49
CA GLN A 141 0.52 -12.30 1.86
C GLN A 141 0.32 -12.17 0.35
N ILE A 142 -0.58 -11.31 -0.10
CA ILE A 142 -0.80 -11.05 -1.54
C ILE A 142 0.48 -10.54 -2.21
N LEU A 143 1.20 -9.60 -1.58
CA LEU A 143 2.50 -9.14 -2.08
C LEU A 143 3.51 -10.29 -2.21
N LYS A 144 3.58 -11.16 -1.19
CA LYS A 144 4.45 -12.34 -1.21
C LYS A 144 4.08 -13.30 -2.34
N LEU A 145 2.79 -13.57 -2.51
CA LEU A 145 2.26 -14.38 -3.61
C LEU A 145 2.53 -13.75 -4.99
N SER A 146 2.69 -12.42 -5.04
CA SER A 146 3.03 -11.67 -6.25
C SER A 146 4.55 -11.52 -6.48
N GLY A 147 5.38 -12.29 -5.77
CA GLY A 147 6.83 -12.33 -5.98
C GLY A 147 7.65 -11.26 -5.26
N TYR A 148 7.07 -10.65 -4.22
CA TYR A 148 7.77 -9.71 -3.35
C TYR A 148 8.30 -10.40 -2.09
N ARG A 149 9.50 -10.02 -1.66
CA ARG A 149 9.93 -10.25 -0.28
C ARG A 149 9.36 -9.12 0.57
N THR A 150 8.60 -9.48 1.60
CA THR A 150 7.89 -8.53 2.46
C THR A 150 8.43 -8.55 3.88
N GLU A 151 8.42 -7.38 4.50
CA GLU A 151 8.74 -7.16 5.90
C GLU A 151 7.76 -6.16 6.49
N VAL A 152 7.34 -6.42 7.73
CA VAL A 152 6.49 -5.51 8.50
C VAL A 152 7.34 -4.95 9.62
N ILE A 153 7.51 -3.64 9.62
CA ILE A 153 8.38 -2.94 10.57
C ILE A 153 7.62 -1.83 11.30
N GLU A 154 8.10 -1.47 12.47
CA GLU A 154 7.76 -0.23 13.13
C GLU A 154 8.59 0.91 12.50
N PHE A 155 7.92 1.93 11.95
CA PHE A 155 8.62 3.04 11.26
C PHE A 155 8.75 4.30 12.12
N VAL A 156 7.96 4.41 13.17
CA VAL A 156 7.94 5.54 14.11
C VAL A 156 7.57 5.00 15.49
N GLY A 157 8.13 5.58 16.55
CA GLY A 157 7.79 5.18 17.91
C GLY A 157 6.30 5.31 18.21
N ASP A 158 5.80 4.42 19.07
CA ASP A 158 4.39 4.35 19.47
C ASP A 158 3.91 5.62 20.21
N GLU A 159 4.83 6.42 20.74
CA GLU A 159 4.56 7.72 21.34
C GLU A 159 4.01 8.76 20.33
N HIS A 160 4.25 8.55 19.04
CA HIS A 160 3.80 9.46 17.99
C HIS A 160 2.47 9.06 17.37
N THR A 161 2.25 7.75 17.16
CA THR A 161 1.00 7.22 16.62
C THR A 161 0.87 5.73 16.90
N PRO A 162 -0.32 5.23 17.28
CA PRO A 162 -0.58 3.80 17.35
C PRO A 162 -0.65 3.12 15.96
N ARG A 163 -0.69 3.90 14.86
CA ARG A 163 -0.59 3.42 13.48
C ARG A 163 0.83 3.62 12.96
N ASN A 164 1.75 2.86 13.52
CA ASN A 164 3.19 2.92 13.27
C ASN A 164 3.74 1.74 12.45
N LEU A 165 2.85 0.93 11.88
CA LEU A 165 3.19 -0.20 11.02
C LEU A 165 3.54 0.29 9.60
N MET A 166 4.66 -0.19 9.08
CA MET A 166 5.03 -0.04 7.67
C MET A 166 5.26 -1.40 7.02
N ILE A 167 4.58 -1.64 5.90
CA ILE A 167 4.86 -2.76 5.00
C ILE A 167 5.97 -2.29 4.04
N ARG A 168 7.12 -2.97 4.10
CA ARG A 168 8.22 -2.85 3.16
C ARG A 168 8.19 -4.06 2.24
N ALA A 169 8.15 -3.85 0.93
CA ALA A 169 8.17 -4.95 -0.04
C ALA A 169 9.22 -4.69 -1.13
N ILE A 170 10.05 -5.70 -1.40
CA ILE A 170 11.08 -5.65 -2.45
C ILE A 170 10.74 -6.71 -3.49
N ARG A 171 10.65 -6.33 -4.77
CA ARG A 171 10.39 -7.28 -5.84
C ARG A 171 11.59 -8.20 -5.99
N THR A 172 11.33 -9.51 -5.95
CA THR A 172 12.36 -10.55 -6.11
C THR A 172 12.09 -11.45 -7.32
N GLY A 173 10.83 -11.50 -7.79
CA GLY A 173 10.40 -12.44 -8.82
C GLY A 173 10.31 -13.88 -8.33
N ALA A 174 10.39 -14.11 -7.01
CA ALA A 174 10.25 -15.44 -6.43
C ALA A 174 8.87 -16.02 -6.73
N THR A 175 8.83 -17.29 -7.12
CA THR A 175 7.57 -18.02 -7.27
C THR A 175 7.03 -18.42 -5.89
N PRO A 176 5.74 -18.20 -5.60
CA PRO A 176 5.19 -18.59 -4.31
C PRO A 176 5.18 -20.11 -4.12
N ASP A 177 5.44 -20.54 -2.89
CA ASP A 177 5.24 -21.94 -2.49
C ASP A 177 3.75 -22.26 -2.45
N SER A 178 3.38 -23.45 -2.93
CA SER A 178 2.05 -24.04 -2.82
C SER A 178 1.45 -23.95 -1.41
N LEU A 179 2.27 -24.11 -0.36
CA LEU A 179 1.83 -23.99 1.03
C LEU A 179 1.38 -22.57 1.38
N GLU A 180 2.04 -21.55 0.83
CA GLU A 180 1.71 -20.14 1.06
C GLU A 180 0.40 -19.74 0.36
N VAL A 181 0.14 -20.34 -0.81
CA VAL A 181 -1.13 -20.21 -1.53
C VAL A 181 -2.26 -20.89 -0.73
N ALA A 182 -2.04 -22.10 -0.23
CA ALA A 182 -3.02 -22.82 0.59
C ALA A 182 -3.38 -22.04 1.86
N ARG A 183 -2.37 -21.54 2.59
CA ARG A 183 -2.57 -20.71 3.80
C ARG A 183 -3.38 -19.45 3.53
N TYR A 184 -3.14 -18.79 2.39
CA TYR A 184 -3.92 -17.62 1.99
C TYR A 184 -5.40 -17.99 1.83
N HIS A 185 -5.72 -19.04 1.06
CA HIS A 185 -7.10 -19.48 0.86
C HIS A 185 -7.76 -20.00 2.14
N GLU A 186 -7.03 -20.70 3.00
CA GLU A 186 -7.52 -21.12 4.32
C GLU A 186 -7.89 -19.90 5.18
N MET A 187 -7.07 -18.84 5.17
CA MET A 187 -7.36 -17.61 5.89
C MET A 187 -8.61 -16.90 5.35
N LEU A 188 -8.78 -16.85 4.02
CA LEU A 188 -10.00 -16.30 3.41
C LEU A 188 -11.25 -17.10 3.81
N ALA A 189 -11.17 -18.43 3.77
CA ALA A 189 -12.28 -19.32 4.11
C ALA A 189 -12.64 -19.25 5.60
N LEU A 190 -11.63 -19.25 6.48
CA LEU A 190 -11.82 -19.20 7.92
C LEU A 190 -12.49 -17.89 8.37
N TRP A 191 -12.08 -16.77 7.79
CA TRP A 191 -12.63 -15.45 8.12
C TRP A 191 -13.84 -15.05 7.27
N ASN A 192 -14.14 -15.81 6.22
CA ASN A 192 -15.18 -15.53 5.24
C ASN A 192 -15.06 -14.12 4.64
N VAL A 193 -13.85 -13.78 4.17
CA VAL A 193 -13.53 -12.46 3.61
C VAL A 193 -12.96 -12.57 2.20
N ILE A 194 -13.12 -11.51 1.41
CA ILE A 194 -12.57 -11.36 0.07
C ILE A 194 -11.87 -9.99 0.01
N PRO A 195 -10.53 -9.95 0.13
CA PRO A 195 -9.77 -8.71 0.11
C PRO A 195 -10.01 -7.93 -1.17
N ALA A 196 -10.28 -6.64 -1.06
CA ALA A 196 -10.44 -5.80 -2.23
C ALA A 196 -9.15 -5.74 -3.09
N LEU A 197 -7.97 -5.92 -2.49
CA LEU A 197 -6.71 -6.04 -3.22
C LEU A 197 -6.68 -7.23 -4.19
N GLU A 198 -7.21 -8.40 -3.81
CA GLU A 198 -7.22 -9.60 -4.66
C GLU A 198 -7.94 -9.35 -5.99
N LYS A 199 -9.03 -8.59 -5.95
CA LYS A 199 -9.84 -8.24 -7.13
C LYS A 199 -9.13 -7.26 -8.08
N ARG A 200 -8.04 -6.62 -7.64
CA ARG A 200 -7.35 -5.55 -8.37
C ARG A 200 -6.03 -6.00 -9.01
N ILE A 201 -5.54 -7.18 -8.66
CA ILE A 201 -4.27 -7.70 -9.16
C ILE A 201 -4.49 -8.69 -10.30
N ASN A 202 -3.65 -8.59 -11.33
CA ASN A 202 -3.65 -9.56 -12.41
C ASN A 202 -2.84 -10.81 -11.98
N LEU A 203 -3.44 -11.69 -11.17
CA LEU A 203 -2.79 -12.92 -10.69
C LEU A 203 -2.40 -13.92 -11.80
N HIS A 204 -2.72 -13.66 -13.07
CA HIS A 204 -2.58 -14.63 -14.17
C HIS A 204 -1.55 -14.27 -15.25
N LYS A 205 -0.71 -13.24 -15.09
CA LYS A 205 0.34 -12.95 -16.08
C LYS A 205 1.54 -13.92 -16.09
N GLY A 206 1.51 -15.01 -15.31
CA GLY A 206 2.66 -15.91 -15.11
C GLY A 206 2.44 -17.40 -15.37
N VAL A 207 1.31 -17.83 -15.95
CA VAL A 207 1.03 -19.27 -16.19
C VAL A 207 0.84 -19.61 -17.68
N GLU A 208 0.98 -18.66 -18.59
CA GLU A 208 1.05 -18.95 -20.04
C GLU A 208 2.47 -18.73 -20.57
N GLN A 209 3.32 -19.75 -20.45
CA GLN A 209 4.32 -20.15 -21.46
C GLN A 209 4.53 -21.66 -21.40
#